data_AF-A0A968HVL1-F1
#
_entry.id   AF-A0A968HVL1-F1
#
_cell.length_a   1.000
_cell.length_b   1.000
_cell.length_c   1.000
_cell.angle_alpha   90.00
_cell.angle_beta   90.00
_cell.angle_gamma   90.00
#
_symmetry.space_group_name_H-M   'P 1'
#
loop_
_entity.id
_entity.type
_entity.pdbx_description
1 polymer ?
#
loop_
_entity_poly.entity_id
_entity_poly.type
_entity_poly.pdbx_seq_one_letter_code
_entity_poly.pdbx_strand_id
1 'polypeptide(L)'
;MSPHPEEHATLAAFLQQHRPVPPAPCSDLEARLMLQIEAMPHSTTAKKKWFRSGVAVVLAVVASSVLLWAWLGQTRSQEQLVLTAAEREELETFLLSSVSDAPTDDLLLSELRN
;
A
#
# COMPACT_ATOMS: atom_id res chain seq x y z
N MET A 1 4.48 -44.30 7.76
CA MET A 1 5.17 -45.09 6.71
C MET A 1 6.58 -44.56 6.61
N SER A 2 7.53 -45.26 7.22
CA SER A 2 8.95 -44.90 7.17
C SER A 2 9.55 -45.59 5.94
N PRO A 3 10.26 -44.88 5.05
CA PRO A 3 10.85 -45.50 3.87
C PRO A 3 11.91 -46.54 4.29
N HIS A 4 11.93 -47.66 3.58
CA HIS A 4 12.74 -48.84 3.93
C HIS A 4 14.23 -48.53 3.61
N PRO A 5 15.20 -48.87 4.48
CA PRO A 5 16.62 -48.54 4.28
C PRO A 5 17.19 -49.12 2.97
N GLU A 6 16.62 -50.21 2.48
CA GLU A 6 16.97 -50.87 1.21
C GLU A 6 16.66 -50.02 -0.04
N GLU A 7 15.63 -49.16 0.02
CA GLU A 7 15.26 -48.25 -1.08
C GLU A 7 16.32 -47.16 -1.26
N HIS A 8 16.95 -46.73 -0.17
CA HIS A 8 18.02 -45.75 -0.21
C HIS A 8 19.32 -46.33 -0.76
N ALA A 9 19.61 -47.61 -0.48
CA ALA A 9 20.81 -48.29 -1.00
C ALA A 9 20.72 -48.52 -2.52
N THR A 10 19.56 -48.94 -3.01
CA THR A 10 19.30 -49.13 -4.45
C THR A 10 19.29 -47.80 -5.19
N LEU A 11 18.68 -46.76 -4.61
CA LEU A 11 18.72 -45.41 -5.16
C LEU A 11 20.13 -44.82 -5.18
N ALA A 12 20.93 -45.05 -4.14
CA ALA A 12 22.33 -44.63 -4.11
C ALA A 12 23.17 -45.33 -5.19
N ALA A 13 22.99 -46.63 -5.39
CA ALA A 13 23.66 -47.40 -6.44
C ALA A 13 23.26 -46.92 -7.84
N PHE A 14 21.97 -46.65 -8.05
CA PHE A 14 21.46 -46.10 -9.31
C PHE A 14 22.05 -44.71 -9.61
N LEU A 15 22.10 -43.83 -8.61
CA LEU A 15 22.69 -42.50 -8.76
C LEU A 15 24.19 -42.55 -9.02
N GLN A 16 24.91 -43.53 -8.46
CA GLN A 16 26.33 -43.74 -8.75
C GLN A 16 26.54 -44.27 -10.18
N GLN A 17 25.69 -45.18 -10.64
CA GLN A 17 25.77 -45.76 -11.99
C GLN A 17 25.46 -44.71 -13.08
N HIS A 18 24.56 -43.78 -12.80
CA HIS A 18 24.15 -42.74 -13.75
C HIS A 18 24.79 -41.38 -13.49
N ARG A 19 25.82 -41.30 -12.63
CA ARG A 19 26.50 -40.03 -12.38
C ARG A 19 27.36 -39.69 -13.61
N PRO A 20 27.05 -38.62 -14.35
CA PRO A 20 27.95 -38.16 -15.40
C PRO A 20 29.28 -37.74 -14.76
N VAL A 21 30.39 -38.08 -15.41
CA VAL A 21 31.71 -37.60 -15.03
C VAL A 21 31.66 -36.06 -15.07
N PRO A 22 32.02 -35.37 -13.97
CA PRO A 22 32.01 -33.93 -13.97
C PRO A 22 32.94 -33.45 -15.09
N PRO A 23 32.49 -32.48 -15.92
CA PRO A 23 33.35 -31.92 -16.95
C PRO A 23 34.61 -31.36 -16.30
N ALA A 24 35.74 -31.48 -16.99
CA ALA A 24 37.00 -30.92 -16.51
C ALA A 24 36.80 -29.43 -16.16
N PRO A 25 37.36 -28.94 -15.05
CA PRO A 25 37.27 -27.53 -14.70
C PRO A 25 37.85 -26.72 -15.85
N CYS A 26 37.06 -25.79 -16.38
CA CYS A 26 37.49 -24.91 -17.45
C CYS A 26 38.49 -23.91 -16.86
N SER A 27 39.79 -24.11 -17.12
CA SER A 27 40.86 -23.24 -16.64
C SER A 27 40.71 -21.79 -17.10
N ASP A 28 40.05 -21.61 -18.25
CA ASP A 28 39.96 -20.33 -18.94
C ASP A 28 38.59 -19.65 -18.73
N LEU A 29 37.79 -20.11 -17.76
CA LEU A 29 36.48 -19.55 -17.47
C LEU A 29 36.56 -18.07 -17.12
N GLU A 30 37.54 -17.69 -16.31
CA GLU A 30 37.76 -16.31 -15.90
C GLU A 30 38.14 -15.40 -17.09
N ALA A 31 39.06 -15.87 -17.94
CA ALA A 31 39.46 -15.14 -19.14
C ALA A 31 38.29 -14.97 -20.12
N ARG A 32 37.47 -16.00 -20.32
CA ARG A 32 36.26 -15.92 -21.16
C ARG A 32 35.22 -14.96 -20.56
N LEU A 33 35.05 -14.96 -19.24
CA LEU A 33 34.15 -14.03 -18.57
C LEU A 33 34.61 -12.58 -18.70
N MET A 34 35.90 -12.30 -18.53
CA MET A 34 36.44 -10.94 -18.71
C MET A 34 36.23 -10.45 -20.14
N LEU A 35 36.57 -11.26 -21.15
CA LEU A 35 36.30 -10.92 -22.56
C LEU A 35 34.81 -10.68 -22.84
N GLN A 36 33.93 -11.47 -22.20
CA GLN A 36 32.49 -11.32 -22.37
C GLN A 36 31.95 -10.05 -21.67
N ILE A 37 32.51 -9.68 -20.51
CA ILE A 37 32.16 -8.46 -19.79
C ILE A 37 32.62 -7.23 -20.58
N GLU A 38 33.82 -7.27 -21.17
CA GLU A 38 34.35 -6.22 -22.03
C GLU A 38 33.56 -6.06 -23.33
N ALA A 39 33.10 -7.17 -23.91
CA ALA A 39 32.28 -7.18 -25.13
C ALA A 39 30.84 -6.71 -24.89
N MET A 40 30.34 -6.72 -23.66
CA MET A 40 28.99 -6.24 -23.37
C MET A 40 28.99 -4.71 -23.24
N PRO A 41 28.15 -3.98 -23.99
CA PRO A 41 27.99 -2.54 -23.79
C PRO A 41 27.47 -2.31 -22.37
N HIS A 42 28.24 -1.56 -21.56
CA HIS A 42 27.84 -1.21 -20.20
C HIS A 42 26.42 -0.64 -20.20
N SER A 43 25.51 -1.37 -19.58
CA SER A 43 24.08 -1.07 -19.60
C SER A 43 23.81 0.27 -18.94
N THR A 44 23.66 1.33 -19.76
CA THR A 44 23.29 2.67 -19.33
C THR A 44 21.91 2.72 -18.67
N THR A 45 21.14 1.62 -18.75
CA THR A 45 19.83 1.49 -18.10
C THR A 45 19.89 1.54 -16.57
N ALA A 46 21.03 1.22 -15.95
CA ALA A 46 21.17 1.28 -14.50
C ALA A 46 20.94 2.71 -13.95
N LYS A 47 21.50 3.73 -14.61
CA LYS A 47 21.35 5.15 -14.22
C LYS A 47 19.90 5.62 -14.34
N LYS A 48 19.21 5.22 -15.42
CA LYS A 48 17.80 5.60 -15.66
C LYS A 48 16.84 4.93 -14.67
N LYS A 49 17.12 3.70 -14.22
CA LYS A 49 16.35 3.00 -13.17
C LYS A 49 16.54 3.67 -11.81
N TRP A 50 17.77 4.04 -11.45
CA TRP A 50 18.06 4.76 -10.20
C TRP A 50 17.36 6.11 -10.12
N PHE A 51 17.40 6.90 -11.20
CA PHE A 51 16.71 8.20 -11.22
C PHE A 51 15.19 8.04 -11.05
N ARG A 52 14.57 7.07 -11.74
CA ARG A 52 13.12 6.80 -11.61
C ARG A 52 12.76 6.32 -10.20
N SER A 53 13.59 5.46 -9.61
CA SER A 53 13.39 4.98 -8.23
C SER A 53 13.53 6.12 -7.23
N GLY A 54 14.54 6.97 -7.37
CA GLY A 54 14.76 8.13 -6.50
C GLY A 54 13.60 9.12 -6.54
N VAL A 55 13.12 9.47 -7.75
CA VAL A 55 11.96 10.35 -7.93
C VAL A 55 10.69 9.74 -7.33
N ALA A 56 10.47 8.43 -7.50
CA ALA A 56 9.30 7.75 -6.93
C ALA A 56 9.29 7.78 -5.40
N VAL A 57 10.44 7.60 -4.75
CA VAL A 57 10.55 7.66 -3.28
C VAL A 57 10.27 9.07 -2.77
N VAL A 58 10.85 10.10 -3.40
CA VAL A 58 10.61 11.50 -3.01
C VAL A 58 9.13 11.85 -3.15
N LEU A 59 8.50 11.49 -4.27
CA LEU A 59 7.07 11.73 -4.49
C LEU A 59 6.19 11.00 -3.48
N ALA A 60 6.53 9.75 -3.11
CA ALA A 60 5.80 8.99 -2.11
C ALA A 60 5.88 9.64 -0.71
N VAL A 61 7.05 10.15 -0.32
CA VAL A 61 7.23 10.86 0.95
C VAL A 61 6.45 12.17 0.97
N VAL A 62 6.50 12.95 -0.12
CA VAL A 62 5.75 14.20 -0.24
C VAL A 62 4.24 13.93 -0.19
N ALA A 63 3.75 12.95 -0.96
CA ALA A 63 2.34 12.60 -0.97
C ALA A 63 1.86 12.11 0.40
N SER A 64 2.65 11.27 1.08
CA SER A 64 2.30 10.76 2.43
C SER A 64 2.31 11.88 3.46
N SER A 65 3.26 12.82 3.38
CA SER A 65 3.29 13.99 4.26
C SER A 65 2.06 14.87 4.02
N VAL A 66 1.74 15.20 2.77
CA VAL A 66 0.54 16.00 2.44
C VAL A 66 -0.73 15.31 2.95
N LEU A 67 -0.85 14.00 2.79
CA LEU A 67 -2.01 13.24 3.31
C LEU A 67 -2.08 13.31 4.83
N LEU A 68 -0.96 13.15 5.53
CA LEU A 68 -0.88 13.21 6.99
C LEU A 68 -1.29 14.58 7.53
N TRP A 69 -0.81 15.66 6.89
CA TRP A 69 -1.17 17.03 7.25
C TRP A 69 -2.64 17.34 6.97
N ALA A 70 -3.18 16.85 5.84
CA ALA A 70 -4.61 16.97 5.54
C ALA A 70 -5.46 16.24 6.58
N TRP A 71 -5.07 15.01 6.96
CA TRP A 71 -5.77 14.23 7.96
C TRP A 71 -5.72 14.89 9.34
N LEU A 72 -4.55 15.40 9.75
CA LEU A 72 -4.37 16.09 11.02
C LEU A 72 -5.18 17.41 11.09
N GLY A 73 -5.24 18.14 9.98
CA GLY A 73 -6.08 19.34 9.85
C GLY A 73 -7.57 19.01 9.95
N GLN A 74 -8.00 17.91 9.35
CA GLN A 74 -9.39 17.44 9.40
C GLN A 74 -9.77 16.94 10.80
N THR A 75 -8.87 16.26 11.52
CA THR A 75 -9.13 15.84 12.91
C THR A 75 -9.21 17.02 13.88
N ARG A 76 -8.43 18.08 13.67
CA ARG A 76 -8.48 19.29 14.52
C ARG A 76 -9.73 20.13 14.29
N SER A 77 -10.24 20.16 13.05
CA SER A 77 -11.50 20.83 12.74
C SER A 77 -12.74 20.01 13.14
N GLN A 78 -12.55 18.73 13.49
CA GLN A 78 -13.55 17.86 14.10
C GLN A 78 -13.43 17.74 15.62
N GLU A 79 -12.62 18.56 16.30
CA GLU A 79 -12.80 18.74 17.74
C GLU A 79 -14.22 19.28 17.96
N GLN A 80 -15.10 18.36 18.33
CA GLN A 80 -16.47 18.59 18.75
C GLN A 80 -16.53 19.91 19.52
N LEU A 81 -17.38 20.82 19.07
CA LEU A 81 -17.93 21.86 19.93
C LEU A 81 -18.53 21.16 21.15
N VAL A 82 -17.74 21.03 22.21
CA VAL A 82 -18.22 20.59 23.52
C VAL A 82 -19.00 21.77 24.05
N LEU A 83 -20.25 21.88 23.62
CA LEU A 83 -21.18 22.88 24.15
C LEU A 83 -21.25 22.66 25.66
N THR A 84 -21.01 23.72 26.41
CA THR A 84 -21.24 23.73 27.85
C THR A 84 -22.73 23.47 28.11
N ALA A 85 -23.07 22.97 29.30
CA ALA A 85 -24.46 22.64 29.63
C ALA A 85 -25.42 23.83 29.41
N ALA A 86 -24.93 25.06 29.61
CA ALA A 86 -25.66 26.29 29.39
C ALA A 86 -25.93 26.57 27.89
N GLU A 87 -24.91 26.45 27.03
CA GLU A 87 -25.06 26.68 25.59
C GLU A 87 -25.96 25.61 24.94
N ARG A 88 -25.97 24.40 25.50
CA ARG A 88 -26.88 23.33 25.08
C ARG A 88 -28.34 23.66 25.40
N GLU A 89 -28.61 24.21 26.59
CA GLU A 89 -29.97 24.60 27.00
C GLU A 89 -30.51 25.76 26.14
N GLU A 90 -29.65 26.71 25.77
CA GLU A 90 -29.98 27.77 24.82
C GLU A 90 -30.27 27.22 23.42
N LEU A 91 -29.52 26.22 22.97
CA LEU A 91 -29.75 25.58 21.68
C LEU A 91 -31.05 24.77 21.65
N GLU A 92 -31.37 24.05 22.73
CA GLU A 92 -32.61 23.28 22.87
C GLU A 92 -33.83 24.20 22.89
N THR A 93 -33.74 25.34 23.58
CA THR A 93 -34.82 26.35 23.57
C THR A 93 -34.97 27.04 22.21
N PHE A 94 -33.89 27.32 21.50
CA PHE A 94 -33.92 27.85 20.13
C PHE A 94 -34.52 26.86 19.11
N LEU A 95 -34.22 25.56 19.24
CA LEU A 95 -34.79 24.54 18.36
C LEU A 95 -36.29 24.36 18.61
N LEU A 96 -36.72 24.38 19.87
CA LEU A 96 -38.15 24.29 20.21
C LEU A 96 -38.94 25.52 19.76
N SER A 97 -38.35 26.71 19.82
CA SER A 97 -38.98 27.94 19.33
C SER A 97 -39.08 27.95 17.80
N SER A 98 -37.99 27.63 17.09
CA SER A 98 -37.98 27.61 15.63
C SER A 98 -38.89 26.54 15.00
N VAL A 99 -39.06 25.38 15.65
CA VAL A 99 -40.03 24.36 15.23
C VAL A 99 -41.47 24.77 15.53
N SER A 100 -41.73 25.47 16.63
CA SER A 100 -43.08 25.95 16.95
C SER A 100 -43.53 27.15 16.12
N ASP A 101 -42.59 27.92 15.60
CA ASP A 101 -42.84 29.10 14.75
C ASP A 101 -42.90 28.74 13.25
N ALA A 102 -42.69 27.46 12.91
CA ALA A 102 -42.99 26.97 11.57
C ALA A 102 -44.51 27.08 11.36
N PRO A 103 -44.97 27.78 10.30
CA PRO A 103 -46.39 27.81 9.98
C PRO A 103 -46.81 26.37 9.69
N THR A 104 -47.54 25.77 10.62
CA THR A 104 -48.17 24.47 10.44
C THR A 104 -48.88 24.48 9.10
N ASP A 105 -48.59 23.48 8.26
CA ASP A 105 -49.12 23.27 6.90
C ASP A 105 -50.67 23.31 6.79
N ASP A 106 -51.37 23.48 7.92
CA ASP A 106 -52.80 23.78 8.01
C ASP A 106 -53.20 25.07 7.28
N LEU A 107 -52.30 26.05 7.16
CA LEU A 107 -52.56 27.26 6.34
C LEU A 107 -52.54 26.95 4.84
N LEU A 108 -51.69 26.03 4.37
CA LEU A 108 -51.60 25.65 2.95
C LEU A 108 -52.80 24.80 2.50
N LEU A 109 -53.38 24.00 3.39
CA LEU A 109 -54.60 23.23 3.09
C LEU A 109 -55.87 24.09 3.08
N SER A 110 -55.85 25.26 3.72
CA SER A 110 -56.99 26.17 3.77
C SER A 110 -57.13 27.06 2.52
N GLU A 111 -56.02 27.40 1.84
CA GLU A 111 -56.05 28.14 0.56
C GLU A 111 -56.42 27.27 -0.65
N LEU A 112 -56.18 25.96 -0.61
CA LEU A 112 -56.57 25.02 -1.68
C LEU A 112 -58.06 24.65 -1.65
N ARG A 113 -58.82 25.14 -0.65
CA ARG A 113 -60.25 24.86 -0.45
C ARG A 113 -61.11 26.12 -0.58
N ASN A 114 -60.81 26.97 -1.56
CA ASN A 114 -61.69 28.03 -2.06
C ASN A 114 -61.61 28.14 -3.58
#